data_AF-A0A349UIM8-F1
#
_entry.id   AF-A0A349UIM8-F1
#
_cell.length_a   1.000
_cell.length_b   1.000
_cell.length_c   1.000
_cell.angle_alpha   90.00
_cell.angle_beta   90.00
_cell.angle_gamma   90.00
#
_symmetry.space_group_name_H-M   'P 1'
#
loop_
_entity.id
_entity.type
_entity.pdbx_description
1 polymer ?
#
loop_
_entity_poly.entity_id
_entity_poly.type
_entity_poly.pdbx_seq_one_letter_code
_entity_poly.pdbx_strand_id
1 'polypeptide(L)'
;LASKPCHPARKDAKLAASRRVRYHAASGRQSFPVNGSLPVPKRTVLFDRHERLGGRIVDFHGWLLPVQYEGILAEHAHCRRSVVVFDTCHMGQIAIRGAEAAGELSRLLTQDAAALPVGRARYGLL
;
A
#
# COMPACT_ATOMS: atom_id res chain seq x y z
N LEU A 1 40.84 -16.01 -4.85
CA LEU A 1 40.18 -15.14 -5.83
C LEU A 1 39.59 -13.94 -5.10
N ALA A 2 40.00 -12.76 -5.56
CA ALA A 2 39.91 -11.45 -4.93
C ALA A 2 38.56 -11.07 -4.28
N SER A 3 38.63 -10.68 -3.02
CA SER A 3 37.68 -9.78 -2.37
C SER A 3 37.71 -8.42 -3.07
N LYS A 4 36.61 -8.06 -3.74
CA LYS A 4 36.45 -6.71 -4.28
C LYS A 4 36.24 -5.73 -3.11
N PRO A 5 37.01 -4.64 -3.01
CA PRO A 5 36.79 -3.63 -2.00
C PRO A 5 35.49 -2.87 -2.29
N CYS A 6 34.61 -2.80 -1.29
CA CYS A 6 33.46 -1.93 -1.25
C CYS A 6 33.92 -0.47 -1.46
N HIS A 7 33.33 0.20 -2.45
CA HIS A 7 33.72 1.54 -2.86
C HIS A 7 33.50 2.59 -1.75
N PRO A 8 34.32 3.66 -1.73
CA PRO A 8 34.45 4.57 -0.60
C PRO A 8 33.29 5.56 -0.46
N ALA A 9 33.10 6.00 0.78
CA ALA A 9 32.19 7.07 1.21
C ALA A 9 32.17 8.27 0.25
N ARG A 10 30.98 8.65 -0.24
CA ARG A 10 30.80 9.85 -1.05
C ARG A 10 30.42 11.04 -0.18
N LYS A 11 31.38 11.98 -0.12
CA LYS A 11 31.31 13.29 0.52
C LYS A 11 30.17 14.15 -0.02
N ASP A 12 29.51 14.84 0.91
CA ASP A 12 28.87 16.16 0.84
C ASP A 12 28.09 16.49 -0.44
N ALA A 13 26.82 16.08 -0.48
CA ALA A 13 25.83 16.67 -1.38
C ALA A 13 25.04 17.74 -0.63
N LYS A 14 25.32 19.01 -0.95
CA LYS A 14 24.57 20.19 -0.52
C LYS A 14 23.06 19.96 -0.65
N LEU A 15 22.35 20.21 0.46
CA LEU A 15 20.90 20.29 0.59
C LEU A 15 20.33 21.33 -0.40
N ALA A 16 19.97 20.90 -1.60
CA ALA A 16 19.26 21.73 -2.56
C ALA A 16 17.79 21.88 -2.11
N ALA A 17 17.32 23.13 -2.09
CA ALA A 17 16.04 23.56 -1.56
C ALA A 17 14.86 22.67 -2.02
N SER A 18 14.07 22.22 -1.05
CA SER A 18 12.94 21.31 -1.24
C SER A 18 11.85 21.95 -2.12
N ARG A 19 11.80 21.52 -3.39
CA ARG A 19 10.60 21.72 -4.19
C ARG A 19 9.54 20.76 -3.68
N ARG A 20 8.54 21.30 -2.97
CA ARG A 20 7.36 20.58 -2.48
C ARG A 20 6.78 19.71 -3.60
N VAL A 21 6.92 18.40 -3.45
CA VAL A 21 6.18 17.42 -4.25
C VAL A 21 4.70 17.63 -3.94
N ARG A 22 3.91 18.01 -4.96
CA ARG A 22 2.46 18.09 -4.83
C ARG A 22 1.89 16.69 -4.98
N TYR A 23 1.47 16.10 -3.87
CA TYR A 23 0.64 14.90 -3.89
C TYR A 23 -0.78 15.30 -4.31
N HIS A 24 -1.29 14.72 -5.40
CA HIS A 24 -2.73 14.66 -5.63
C HIS A 24 -3.28 13.56 -4.72
N ALA A 25 -3.59 13.92 -3.48
CA ALA A 25 -4.45 13.09 -2.65
C ALA A 25 -5.80 12.98 -3.36
N ALA A 26 -6.26 11.76 -3.63
CA ALA A 26 -7.67 11.54 -3.91
C ALA A 26 -8.47 12.22 -2.80
N SER A 27 -9.48 13.00 -3.19
CA SER A 27 -10.17 14.05 -2.45
C SER A 27 -11.00 13.57 -1.25
N GLY A 28 -10.40 12.83 -0.32
CA GLY A 28 -10.94 12.50 0.98
C GLY A 28 -10.12 13.18 2.06
N ARG A 29 -10.54 14.36 2.51
CA ARG A 29 -9.98 15.02 3.69
C ARG A 29 -10.34 14.14 4.90
N GLN A 30 -9.44 13.25 5.30
CA GLN A 30 -9.66 12.47 6.51
C GLN A 30 -9.38 13.37 7.72
N SER A 31 -10.44 13.80 8.39
CA SER A 31 -10.34 14.40 9.72
C SER A 31 -10.01 13.31 10.72
N PHE A 32 -8.88 13.45 11.42
CA PHE A 32 -8.61 12.63 12.60
C PHE A 32 -9.46 13.19 13.75
N PRO A 33 -10.38 12.42 14.35
CA PRO A 33 -11.17 12.90 15.48
C PRO A 33 -10.25 13.16 16.67
N VAL A 34 -10.30 14.39 17.20
CA VAL A 34 -9.50 14.85 18.35
C VAL A 34 -10.05 14.36 19.70
N ASN A 35 -11.24 13.72 19.70
CA ASN A 35 -11.93 13.29 20.91
C ASN A 35 -12.37 11.83 20.80
N GLY A 36 -11.60 10.90 21.40
CA GLY A 36 -11.95 9.59 22.00
C GLY A 36 -13.01 8.65 21.40
N SER A 37 -13.67 9.00 20.31
CA SER A 37 -14.65 8.20 19.60
C SER A 37 -13.91 7.47 18.48
N LEU A 38 -14.01 6.14 18.49
CA LEU A 38 -13.48 5.36 17.38
C LEU A 38 -14.20 5.82 16.11
N PRO A 39 -13.47 6.22 15.05
CA PRO A 39 -14.10 6.69 13.82
C PRO A 39 -15.01 5.58 13.25
N VAL A 40 -16.16 5.98 12.72
CA VAL A 40 -17.09 5.05 12.05
C VAL A 40 -16.32 4.27 10.97
N PRO A 41 -16.35 2.92 11.01
CA PRO A 41 -15.63 2.12 10.04
C PRO A 41 -16.08 2.40 8.61
N LYS A 42 -15.11 2.51 7.70
CA LYS A 42 -15.34 2.81 6.29
C LYS A 42 -15.82 1.57 5.54
N ARG A 43 -16.52 1.78 4.42
CA ARG A 43 -16.98 0.71 3.53
C ARG A 43 -16.18 0.71 2.23
N THR A 44 -15.88 -0.47 1.69
CA THR A 44 -15.35 -0.58 0.33
C THR A 44 -16.46 -0.40 -0.70
N VAL A 45 -16.09 -0.20 -1.97
CA VAL A 45 -17.05 -0.13 -3.08
C VAL A 45 -17.82 -1.44 -3.31
N LEU A 46 -17.35 -2.55 -2.73
CA LEU A 46 -17.97 -3.88 -2.84
C LEU A 46 -18.77 -4.28 -1.59
N PHE A 47 -18.90 -3.40 -0.60
CA PHE A 47 -19.56 -3.70 0.68
C PHE A 47 -20.94 -4.34 0.52
N ASP A 48 -21.85 -3.72 -0.23
CA ASP A 48 -23.21 -4.24 -0.41
C ASP A 48 -23.21 -5.62 -1.09
N ARG A 49 -22.20 -5.91 -1.92
CA ARG A 49 -22.05 -7.22 -2.55
C ARG A 49 -21.62 -8.28 -1.52
N HIS A 50 -20.73 -7.93 -0.61
CA HIS A 50 -20.30 -8.81 0.47
C HIS A 50 -21.47 -9.17 1.38
N GLU A 51 -22.33 -8.20 1.73
CA GLU A 51 -23.54 -8.46 2.53
C GLU A 51 -24.50 -9.40 1.79
N ARG A 52 -24.76 -9.18 0.50
CA ARG A 52 -25.64 -10.05 -0.30
C ARG A 52 -25.12 -11.48 -0.45
N LEU A 53 -23.80 -11.66 -0.44
CA LEU A 53 -23.16 -12.98 -0.52
C LEU A 53 -23.07 -13.67 0.85
N GLY A 54 -23.61 -13.09 1.92
CA GLY A 54 -23.56 -13.66 3.26
C GLY A 54 -22.18 -13.56 3.92
N GLY A 55 -21.34 -12.62 3.47
CA GLY A 55 -20.03 -12.38 4.06
C GLY A 55 -20.15 -11.96 5.53
N ARG A 56 -19.38 -12.60 6.41
CA ARG A 56 -19.26 -12.21 7.81
C ARG A 56 -18.44 -10.93 7.91
N ILE A 57 -19.11 -9.79 8.00
CA ILE A 57 -18.48 -8.47 8.07
C ILE A 57 -17.92 -8.20 9.47
N VAL A 58 -16.68 -7.71 9.54
CA VAL A 58 -16.01 -7.27 10.75
C VAL A 58 -15.35 -5.91 10.55
N ASP A 59 -15.08 -5.19 11.64
CA ASP A 59 -14.22 -4.01 11.62
C ASP A 59 -12.74 -4.45 11.62
N PHE A 60 -12.06 -4.20 10.51
CA PHE A 60 -10.65 -4.44 10.32
C PHE A 60 -9.91 -3.11 10.12
N HIS A 61 -9.28 -2.62 11.18
CA HIS A 61 -8.52 -1.36 11.19
C HIS A 61 -9.31 -0.15 10.65
N GLY A 62 -10.60 -0.04 10.99
CA GLY A 62 -11.45 1.07 10.55
C GLY A 62 -12.07 0.85 9.17
N TRP A 63 -12.12 -0.39 8.69
CA TRP A 63 -12.82 -0.80 7.46
C TRP A 63 -13.74 -1.99 7.74
N LEU A 64 -14.96 -1.92 7.24
CA LEU A 64 -15.90 -3.05 7.22
C LEU A 64 -15.54 -3.99 6.06
N LEU A 65 -15.02 -5.17 6.40
CA LEU A 65 -14.57 -6.17 5.45
C LEU A 65 -15.12 -7.57 5.78
N PRO A 66 -15.37 -8.42 4.77
CA PRO A 66 -15.76 -9.81 4.99
C PRO A 66 -14.55 -10.64 5.45
N VAL A 67 -14.66 -11.30 6.61
CA VAL A 67 -13.61 -12.22 7.10
C VAL A 67 -13.73 -13.63 6.50
N GLN A 68 -14.96 -14.06 6.18
CA GLN A 68 -15.28 -15.34 5.56
C GLN A 68 -16.72 -15.30 4.99
N TYR A 69 -17.04 -16.25 4.11
CA TYR A 69 -18.37 -16.54 3.57
C TYR A 69 -18.83 -17.94 3.98
N GLU A 70 -18.19 -18.98 3.45
CA GLU A 70 -18.51 -20.38 3.73
C GLU A 70 -17.65 -20.94 4.88
N GLY A 71 -16.48 -20.35 5.12
CA GLY A 71 -15.59 -20.69 6.23
C GLY A 71 -14.12 -20.64 5.83
N ILE A 72 -13.27 -20.18 6.75
CA ILE A 72 -11.84 -19.92 6.50
C ILE A 72 -11.11 -21.13 5.90
N LEU A 73 -11.32 -22.33 6.46
CA LEU A 73 -10.64 -23.55 5.97
C LEU A 73 -11.11 -23.95 4.57
N ALA A 74 -12.42 -23.84 4.29
CA ALA A 74 -12.99 -24.16 3.00
C ALA A 74 -12.49 -23.19 1.91
N GLU A 75 -12.50 -21.89 2.20
CA GLU A 75 -12.03 -20.84 1.29
C GLU A 75 -10.52 -20.92 1.05
N HIS A 76 -9.72 -21.18 2.09
CA HIS A 76 -8.28 -21.42 1.94
C HIS A 76 -8.01 -22.62 1.03
N ALA A 77 -8.74 -23.71 1.25
CA ALA A 77 -8.62 -24.92 0.46
C ALA A 77 -9.08 -24.69 -1.01
N HIS A 78 -10.10 -23.86 -1.23
CA HIS A 78 -10.56 -23.44 -2.56
C HIS A 78 -9.50 -22.61 -3.29
N CYS A 79 -8.85 -21.67 -2.60
CA CYS A 79 -7.74 -20.84 -3.14
C CYS A 79 -6.58 -21.68 -3.68
N ARG A 80 -6.34 -22.86 -3.08
CA ARG A 80 -5.26 -23.77 -3.50
C ARG A 80 -5.64 -24.69 -4.65
N ARG A 81 -6.91 -25.00 -4.82
CA ARG A 81 -7.40 -25.99 -5.80
C ARG A 81 -8.13 -25.38 -6.99
N SER A 82 -8.48 -24.11 -6.93
CA SER A 82 -9.37 -23.43 -7.86
C SER A 82 -9.05 -21.92 -7.88
N VAL A 83 -10.05 -21.09 -8.17
CA VAL A 83 -9.95 -19.64 -8.27
C VAL A 83 -10.72 -18.98 -7.14
N VAL A 84 -10.10 -17.96 -6.53
CA VAL A 84 -10.74 -17.10 -5.53
C VAL A 84 -10.54 -15.64 -5.89
N VAL A 85 -11.44 -14.79 -5.42
CA VAL A 85 -11.38 -13.34 -5.61
C VAL A 85 -11.34 -12.67 -4.24
N PHE A 86 -10.40 -11.75 -4.05
CA PHE A 86 -10.26 -10.98 -2.81
C PHE A 86 -10.59 -9.51 -3.05
N ASP A 87 -11.30 -8.88 -2.12
CA ASP A 87 -11.49 -7.43 -2.10
C ASP A 87 -10.31 -6.77 -1.36
N THR A 88 -9.42 -6.13 -2.12
CA THR A 88 -8.29 -5.36 -1.59
C THR A 88 -8.48 -3.85 -1.72
N CYS A 89 -9.72 -3.37 -1.93
CA CYS A 89 -9.99 -1.95 -2.16
C CYS A 89 -9.70 -1.06 -0.94
N HIS A 90 -9.57 -1.64 0.25
CA HIS A 90 -9.14 -0.92 1.46
C HIS A 90 -7.64 -0.55 1.44
N MET A 91 -6.85 -1.16 0.55
CA MET A 91 -5.41 -0.88 0.42
C MET A 91 -5.19 0.51 -0.20
N GLY A 92 -4.31 1.29 0.42
CA GLY A 92 -3.92 2.61 -0.09
C GLY A 92 -3.17 2.50 -1.41
N GLN A 93 -3.54 3.34 -2.38
CA GLN A 93 -2.83 3.49 -3.65
C GLN A 93 -2.35 4.94 -3.79
N ILE A 94 -1.07 5.13 -4.06
CA ILE A 94 -0.45 6.45 -4.17
C ILE A 94 0.26 6.53 -5.53
N ALA A 95 -0.16 7.48 -6.36
CA ALA A 95 0.50 7.77 -7.64
C ALA A 95 1.49 8.92 -7.45
N ILE A 96 2.77 8.66 -7.72
CA ILE A 96 3.86 9.64 -7.59
C ILE A 96 4.37 9.98 -8.99
N ARG A 97 4.46 11.27 -9.31
CA ARG A 97 4.85 11.77 -10.64
C ARG A 97 5.83 12.93 -10.50
N GLY A 98 6.80 13.00 -11.40
CA GLY A 98 7.81 14.06 -11.45
C GLY A 98 9.14 13.54 -11.98
N ALA A 99 10.00 14.44 -12.48
CA ALA A 99 11.31 14.06 -13.03
C ALA A 99 12.19 13.34 -11.99
N GLU A 100 12.14 13.79 -10.73
CA GLU A 100 12.95 13.23 -9.63
C GLU A 100 12.24 12.13 -8.83
N ALA A 101 11.01 11.73 -9.22
CA ALA A 101 10.17 10.87 -8.40
C ALA A 101 10.84 9.52 -8.03
N ALA A 102 11.49 8.89 -8.99
CA ALA A 102 12.15 7.60 -8.77
C ALA A 102 13.37 7.73 -7.86
N GLY A 103 14.18 8.78 -8.02
CA GLY A 103 15.35 9.03 -7.18
C GLY A 103 14.98 9.36 -5.73
N GLU A 104 13.94 10.16 -5.53
CA GLU A 104 13.41 10.45 -4.18
C GLU A 104 12.80 9.21 -3.53
N LEU A 105 12.10 8.36 -4.30
CA LEU A 105 11.61 7.08 -3.79
C LEU A 105 12.75 6.16 -3.37
N SER A 106 13.86 6.11 -4.11
CA SER A 106 15.05 5.34 -3.71
C SER A 106 15.72 5.84 -2.41
N ARG A 107 15.47 7.10 -2.00
CA ARG A 107 15.94 7.63 -0.70
C ARG A 107 15.02 7.26 0.46
N LEU A 108 13.72 7.14 0.19
CA LEU A 108 12.70 6.83 1.20
C LEU A 108 12.53 5.34 1.40
N LEU A 109 12.73 4.54 0.36
CA LEU A 109 12.51 3.10 0.40
C LEU A 109 13.83 2.36 0.60
N THR A 110 13.75 1.15 1.16
CA THR A 110 14.90 0.23 1.26
C THR A 110 15.41 -0.28 -0.09
N GLN A 111 14.73 0.06 -1.19
CA GLN A 111 15.00 -0.43 -2.54
C GLN A 111 15.24 0.72 -3.50
N ASP A 112 16.12 0.50 -4.48
CA ASP A 112 16.32 1.44 -5.56
C ASP A 112 15.17 1.37 -6.58
N ALA A 113 14.25 2.34 -6.49
CA ALA A 113 13.12 2.51 -7.40
C ALA A 113 13.56 2.99 -8.79
N ALA A 114 14.67 3.74 -8.90
CA ALA A 114 15.19 4.23 -10.18
C ALA A 114 15.71 3.08 -11.07
N ALA A 115 16.17 1.99 -10.46
CA ALA A 115 16.60 0.78 -11.17
C ALA A 115 15.43 -0.16 -11.58
N LEU A 116 14.17 0.17 -11.28
CA LEU A 116 13.03 -0.69 -11.59
C LEU A 116 12.55 -0.48 -13.04
N PRO A 117 12.60 -1.50 -13.91
CA PRO A 117 12.11 -1.36 -15.28
C PRO A 117 10.60 -1.13 -15.35
N VAL A 118 10.14 -0.44 -16.39
CA VAL A 118 8.71 -0.21 -16.64
C VAL A 118 7.94 -1.54 -16.72
N GLY A 119 6.75 -1.58 -16.10
CA GLY A 119 5.90 -2.77 -16.04
C GLY A 119 6.34 -3.82 -15.02
N ARG A 120 7.38 -3.53 -14.22
CA ARG A 120 7.81 -4.38 -13.10
C ARG A 120 7.34 -3.79 -11.77
N ALA A 121 7.21 -4.66 -10.79
CA ALA A 121 6.92 -4.32 -9.40
C ALA A 121 8.03 -4.85 -8.50
N ARG A 122 8.28 -4.16 -7.39
CA ARG A 122 9.21 -4.60 -6.34
C ARG A 122 8.60 -4.31 -4.98
N TYR A 123 8.74 -5.27 -4.07
CA TYR A 123 8.36 -5.09 -2.67
C TYR A 123 9.47 -4.36 -1.92
N GLY A 124 9.10 -3.41 -1.07
CA GLY A 124 10.03 -2.61 -0.28
C GLY A 124 9.40 -2.16 1.03
N LEU A 125 10.24 -1.63 1.90
CA LEU A 125 9.82 -1.00 3.15
C LEU A 125 10.14 0.49 3.08
N LEU A 126 9.32 1.28 3.76
CA LEU A 126 9.57 2.70 4.05
C LEU A 126 10.39 2.83 5.33
#